data_AF-A0A7D9J550-F1
#
_entry.id   AF-A0A7D9J550-F1
#
_cell.length_a   1.000
_cell.length_b   1.000
_cell.length_c   1.000
_cell.angle_alpha   90.00
_cell.angle_beta   90.00
_cell.angle_gamma   90.00
#
_symmetry.space_group_name_H-M   'P 1'
#
loop_
_entity.id
_entity.type
_entity.pdbx_description
1 polymer ?
#
loop_
_entity_poly.entity_id
_entity_poly.type
_entity_poly.pdbx_seq_one_letter_code
_entity_poly.pdbx_strand_id
1 'polypeptide(L)' 'MILHDVKNEDGIKNFFNEVYETFIKVMMNPFYQHNTKIQLPVFDKKVMVAGRKHLLN' A
#
# COMPACT_ATOMS: atom_id res chain seq x y z
N MET A 1 8.84 2.30 3.50
CA MET A 1 9.60 3.54 3.21
C MET A 1 9.23 3.98 1.81
N ILE A 2 9.05 5.28 1.59
CA ILE A 2 8.84 5.87 0.27
C ILE A 2 9.84 7.02 0.12
N LEU A 3 10.40 7.17 -1.07
CA LEU A 3 11.21 8.34 -1.43
C LEU A 3 10.30 9.32 -2.17
N HIS A 4 10.36 10.59 -1.80
CA HIS A 4 9.55 11.65 -2.41
C HIS A 4 10.33 12.96 -2.45
N ASP A 5 10.23 13.68 -3.56
CA ASP A 5 10.92 14.96 -3.76
C ASP A 5 10.03 16.16 -3.39
N VAL A 6 8.71 15.97 -3.35
CA VAL A 6 7.72 17.01 -3.04
C VAL A 6 7.23 16.84 -1.60
N LYS A 7 7.05 17.96 -0.88
CA LYS A 7 6.45 17.95 0.45
C LYS A 7 4.94 17.72 0.35
N ASN A 8 4.50 16.47 0.50
CA ASN A 8 3.10 16.05 0.51
C ASN A 8 2.83 15.12 1.71
N GLU A 9 3.00 15.63 2.93
CA GLU A 9 2.94 14.82 4.16
C GLU A 9 1.57 14.14 4.36
N ASP A 10 0.47 14.87 4.10
CA ASP A 10 -0.89 14.34 4.26
C ASP A 10 -1.21 13.25 3.22
N GLY A 11 -0.86 13.47 1.95
CA GLY A 11 -1.02 12.47 0.89
C GLY A 11 -0.20 11.21 1.18
N ILE A 12 1.06 11.38 1.60
CA ILE A 12 1.94 10.27 1.97
C ILE A 12 1.38 9.49 3.17
N LYS A 13 0.91 10.19 4.21
CA LYS A 13 0.28 9.56 5.39
C LYS A 13 -0.97 8.77 5.00
N ASN A 14 -1.85 9.35 4.18
CA ASN A 14 -3.08 8.70 3.72
C ASN A 14 -2.77 7.49 2.83
N PHE A 15 -1.76 7.59 1.96
CA PHE A 15 -1.26 6.48 1.16
C PHE A 15 -0.80 5.32 2.05
N PHE A 16 0.04 5.59 3.06
CA PHE A 16 0.53 4.54 3.96
C PHE A 16 -0.59 3.89 4.75
N ASN A 17 -1.57 4.66 5.25
CA ASN A 17 -2.72 4.10 5.96
C ASN A 17 -3.54 3.15 5.06
N GLU A 18 -3.87 3.57 3.83
CA GLU A 18 -4.68 2.76 2.89
C GLU A 18 -3.93 1.49 2.43
N VAL A 19 -2.62 1.58 2.18
CA VAL A 19 -1.78 0.42 1.85
C VAL A 19 -1.63 -0.51 3.05
N TYR A 20 -1.48 0.03 4.26
CA TYR A 20 -1.35 -0.75 5.49
C TYR A 20 -2.62 -1.56 5.78
N GLU A 21 -3.81 -0.99 5.61
CA GLU A 21 -5.07 -1.75 5.73
C GLU A 21 -5.14 -2.90 4.71
N THR A 22 -4.69 -2.65 3.47
CA THR A 22 -4.67 -3.67 2.43
C THR A 22 -3.66 -4.78 2.76
N PHE A 23 -2.51 -4.41 3.32
CA PHE A 23 -1.49 -5.33 3.80
C PHE A 23 -2.01 -6.22 4.94
N ILE A 24 -2.68 -5.65 5.94
CA ILE A 24 -3.26 -6.42 7.05
C ILE A 24 -4.28 -7.45 6.51
N LYS A 25 -5.09 -7.09 5.51
CA LYS A 25 -6.01 -8.04 4.85
C LYS A 25 -5.27 -9.23 4.20
N VAL A 26 -4.09 -9.01 3.63
CA VAL A 26 -3.25 -10.10 3.11
C VAL A 26 -2.71 -10.95 4.27
N MET A 27 -2.23 -10.32 5.35
CA MET A 27 -1.70 -11.04 6.51
C MET A 27 -2.77 -11.84 7.27
N MET A 28 -4.04 -11.46 7.19
CA MET A 28 -5.14 -12.23 7.78
C MET A 28 -5.56 -13.44 6.93
N ASN A 29 -5.04 -13.60 5.71
CA ASN A 29 -5.33 -14.76 4.89
C ASN A 29 -4.62 -16.00 5.48
N PRO A 30 -5.34 -17.05 5.91
CA PRO A 30 -4.71 -18.24 6.52
C PRO A 30 -3.82 -19.03 5.55
N PHE A 31 -3.93 -18.77 4.25
CA PHE A 31 -3.09 -19.38 3.22
C PHE A 31 -1.87 -18.52 2.84
N TYR A 32 -1.72 -17.34 3.43
CA TYR A 32 -0.56 -16.49 3.19
C TYR A 32 0.57 -16.84 4.15
N GLN A 33 1.75 -17.12 3.61
CA GLN A 33 2.93 -17.37 4.42
C GLN A 33 3.53 -16.04 4.90
N HIS A 34 3.59 -15.82 6.21
CA HIS A 34 4.23 -14.61 6.75
C HIS A 34 5.70 -14.50 6.34
N ASN A 35 6.19 -13.27 6.24
CA ASN A 35 7.56 -12.93 5.85
C ASN A 35 7.99 -13.37 4.44
N THR A 36 7.06 -13.81 3.59
CA THR A 36 7.30 -14.00 2.15
C THR A 36 6.89 -12.76 1.37
N LYS A 37 7.25 -12.72 0.08
CA LYS A 37 6.81 -11.66 -0.83
C LYS A 37 5.31 -11.77 -1.10
N ILE A 38 4.61 -10.64 -1.13
CA ILE A 38 3.22 -10.58 -1.60
C ILE A 38 3.25 -10.66 -3.13
N GLN A 39 2.59 -11.67 -3.70
CA GLN A 39 2.51 -11.90 -5.16
C GLN A 39 1.07 -11.83 -5.69
N LEU A 40 0.17 -11.19 -4.95
CA LEU A 40 -1.26 -11.12 -5.27
C LEU A 40 -1.53 -9.95 -6.23
N PRO A 41 -2.01 -10.17 -7.47
CA PRO A 41 -2.25 -9.07 -8.43
C PRO A 41 -3.27 -8.04 -7.94
N VAL A 42 -4.21 -8.47 -7.10
CA VAL A 42 -5.19 -7.59 -6.46
C VAL A 42 -4.55 -6.63 -5.45
N PHE A 43 -3.47 -7.03 -4.79
CA PHE A 43 -2.71 -6.17 -3.89
C PHE A 43 -2.05 -5.05 -4.70
N ASP A 44 -1.35 -5.40 -5.77
CA ASP A 44 -0.69 -4.43 -6.66
C ASP A 44 -1.67 -3.42 -7.24
N LYS A 45 -2.84 -3.89 -7.71
CA LYS A 45 -3.89 -3.01 -8.22
C LYS A 45 -4.37 -2.02 -7.16
N LYS A 46 -4.56 -2.46 -5.91
CA LYS A 46 -4.98 -1.58 -4.81
C LYS A 46 -3.92 -0.55 -4.45
N VAL A 47 -2.65 -0.96 -4.36
CA VAL A 47 -1.53 -0.04 -4.12
C VAL A 47 -1.42 1.00 -5.23
N MET A 48 -1.58 0.60 -6.50
CA MET A 48 -1.56 1.52 -7.64
C MET A 48 -2.70 2.55 -7.57
N VAL A 49 -3.91 2.11 -7.22
CA VAL A 49 -5.07 3.01 -7.04
C VAL A 49 -4.83 3.99 -5.89
N ALA A 50 -4.34 3.52 -4.74
CA ALA A 50 -3.99 4.38 -3.61
C ALA A 50 -2.90 5.40 -3.98
N GLY A 51 -1.88 4.97 -4.73
CA GLY A 51 -0.82 5.87 -5.22
C GLY A 51 -1.37 6.97 -6.12
N ARG A 52 -2.25 6.63 -7.07
CA ARG A 52 -2.91 7.64 -7.92
C ARG A 52 -3.77 8.62 -7.14
N LYS A 53 -4.45 8.14 -6.10
CA LYS A 53 -5.37 8.92 -5.28
C LYS A 53 -4.65 9.93 -4.38
N HIS A 54 -3.53 9.53 -3.79
CA HIS A 54 -2.90 10.30 -2.70
C HIS A 54 -1.56 10.94 -3.05
N LEU A 55 -0.86 10.45 -4.08
CA LEU A 55 0.51 10.87 -4.39
C LEU A 55 0.64 11.65 -5.71
N LEU A 56 -0.37 11.62 -6.59
CA LEU A 56 -0.32 12.29 -7.91
C LEU A 56 -0.95 13.69 -7.93
N ASN A 57 -1.20 14.27 -6.76
CA ASN A 57 -1.64 15.67 -6.62
C ASN A 57 -0.47 16.53 -6.12
#